data_AF-A0A356TJW6-F1
#
_entry.id   AF-A0A356TJW6-F1
#
_cell.length_a   1.000
_cell.length_b   1.000
_cell.length_c   1.000
_cell.angle_alpha   90.00
_cell.angle_beta   90.00
_cell.angle_gamma   90.00
#
_symmetry.space_group_name_H-M   'P 1'
#
loop_
_entity.id
_entity.type
_entity.pdbx_description
1 polymer ?
#
loop_
_entity_poly.entity_id
_entity_poly.type
_entity_poly.pdbx_seq_one_letter_code
_entity_poly.pdbx_strand_id
1 'polypeptide(L)'
;MHAHFCALAAADAAQLAPRSWAERALAVVRQCIDADALSGAGVAEALGVSFRTLQRRLRDEGESFRSLSDRARCERAEELLRAGVPVDEVAQRVSYGERGAFHRAFRRWRGEAPGAFARRAVLEH
;
A
#
# COMPACT_ATOMS: atom_id res chain seq x y z
N MET A 1 -3.63 6.46 -26.86
CA MET A 1 -4.59 5.41 -26.51
C MET A 1 -5.37 5.88 -25.28
N HIS A 2 -6.57 6.41 -25.51
CA HIS A 2 -7.46 7.02 -24.52
C HIS A 2 -8.39 5.96 -23.91
N ALA A 3 -8.60 5.99 -22.59
CA ALA A 3 -9.80 5.52 -21.88
C ALA A 3 -9.72 6.07 -20.43
N HIS A 4 -10.27 7.24 -20.06
CA HIS A 4 -11.67 7.71 -20.03
C HIS A 4 -12.44 7.25 -18.78
N PHE A 5 -12.33 7.98 -17.66
CA PHE A 5 -13.41 8.33 -16.70
C PHE A 5 -12.80 9.01 -15.44
N CYS A 6 -13.36 10.01 -14.77
CA CYS A 6 -14.34 11.06 -15.08
C CYS A 6 -14.28 12.05 -13.89
N ALA A 7 -14.50 13.33 -14.18
CA ALA A 7 -14.57 14.38 -13.18
C ALA A 7 -15.77 14.19 -12.23
N LEU A 8 -15.57 14.45 -10.93
CA LEU A 8 -16.67 14.72 -10.00
C LEU A 8 -16.40 16.03 -9.25
N ALA A 9 -17.04 17.06 -9.79
CA ALA A 9 -17.74 18.14 -9.11
C ALA A 9 -17.29 18.51 -7.69
N ALA A 10 -16.65 19.67 -7.61
CA ALA A 10 -16.59 20.48 -6.41
C ALA A 10 -17.95 21.16 -6.18
N ALA A 11 -18.62 20.86 -5.05
CA ALA A 11 -19.52 21.77 -4.33
C ALA A 11 -20.14 21.07 -3.09
N ASP A 12 -19.28 20.63 -2.15
CA ASP A 12 -19.45 20.59 -0.67
C ASP A 12 -18.23 19.87 -0.02
N ALA A 13 -17.07 19.89 -0.68
CA ALA A 13 -15.93 19.01 -0.41
C ALA A 13 -14.92 19.58 0.62
N ALA A 14 -15.26 20.66 1.31
CA ALA A 14 -14.35 21.31 2.27
C ALA A 14 -14.12 20.48 3.55
N GLN A 15 -14.91 19.43 3.81
CA GLN A 15 -14.84 18.63 5.04
C GLN A 15 -14.37 17.18 4.86
N LEU A 16 -14.19 16.68 3.62
CA LEU A 16 -13.80 15.28 3.37
C LEU A 16 -12.75 15.09 2.26
N ALA A 17 -11.90 16.08 2.01
CA ALA A 17 -10.67 15.84 1.27
C ALA A 17 -9.60 15.26 2.21
N PRO A 18 -8.86 14.20 1.84
CA PRO A 18 -7.74 13.70 2.64
C PRO A 18 -6.79 14.86 2.96
N ARG A 19 -6.51 15.05 4.27
CA ARG A 19 -5.89 16.27 4.80
C ARG A 19 -4.41 16.37 4.48
N SER A 20 -3.77 15.26 4.10
CA SER A 20 -2.35 15.13 3.84
C SER A 20 -2.03 14.42 2.51
N TRP A 21 -0.85 14.70 1.94
CA TRP A 21 -0.30 13.94 0.82
C TRP A 21 -0.03 12.49 1.19
N ALA A 22 0.33 12.23 2.44
CA ALA A 22 0.53 10.87 2.95
C ALA A 22 -0.73 10.02 2.87
N GLU A 23 -1.90 10.53 3.31
CA GLU A 23 -3.17 9.81 3.21
C GLU A 23 -3.57 9.54 1.77
N ARG A 24 -3.42 10.55 0.90
CA ARG A 24 -3.71 10.42 -0.54
C ARG A 24 -2.84 9.36 -1.20
N ALA A 25 -1.53 9.43 -0.94
CA ALA A 25 -0.58 8.46 -1.48
C ALA A 25 -0.84 7.06 -0.94
N LEU A 26 -1.15 6.91 0.35
CA LEU A 26 -1.48 5.62 0.94
C LEU A 26 -2.72 5.00 0.29
N ALA A 27 -3.78 5.78 0.08
CA ALA A 27 -5.00 5.29 -0.55
C ALA A 27 -4.73 4.76 -1.97
N VAL A 28 -3.97 5.49 -2.77
CA VAL A 28 -3.59 5.07 -4.13
C VAL A 28 -2.66 3.86 -4.09
N VAL A 29 -1.68 3.84 -3.18
CA VAL A 29 -0.78 2.69 -2.98
C VAL A 29 -1.57 1.42 -2.68
N ARG A 30 -2.58 1.48 -1.80
CA ARG A 30 -3.44 0.32 -1.48
C ARG A 30 -4.17 -0.19 -2.72
N GLN A 31 -4.78 0.71 -3.50
CA GLN A 31 -5.44 0.36 -4.76
C GLN A 31 -4.46 -0.29 -5.75
N CYS A 32 -3.24 0.21 -5.85
CA CYS A 32 -2.22 -0.38 -6.72
C CYS A 32 -1.75 -1.76 -6.23
N ILE A 33 -1.71 -2.02 -4.92
CA ILE A 33 -1.39 -3.36 -4.39
C ILE A 33 -2.50 -4.35 -4.75
N ASP A 34 -3.78 -3.97 -4.58
CA ASP A 34 -4.90 -4.85 -4.93
C ASP A 34 -4.97 -5.16 -6.44
N ALA A 35 -4.48 -4.24 -7.27
CA ALA A 35 -4.36 -4.42 -8.72
C ALA A 35 -3.04 -5.08 -9.16
N ASP A 36 -2.17 -5.49 -8.24
CA ASP A 36 -0.81 -6.01 -8.52
C ASP A 36 0.04 -5.10 -9.45
N ALA A 37 -0.14 -3.78 -9.30
CA ALA A 37 0.43 -2.76 -10.19
C ALA A 37 1.19 -1.65 -9.42
N LEU A 38 1.72 -1.95 -8.23
CA LEU A 38 2.39 -0.96 -7.38
C LEU A 38 3.69 -0.43 -8.00
N SER A 39 3.63 0.83 -8.46
CA SER A 39 4.77 1.59 -8.95
C SER A 39 4.76 3.01 -8.41
N GLY A 40 5.94 3.53 -8.02
CA GLY A 40 6.06 4.92 -7.57
C GLY A 40 5.65 5.93 -8.64
N ALA A 41 5.93 5.64 -9.92
CA ALA A 41 5.48 6.48 -11.03
C ALA A 41 3.95 6.42 -11.19
N GLY A 42 3.35 5.23 -11.14
CA GLY A 42 1.91 5.06 -11.24
C GLY A 42 1.13 5.74 -10.11
N VAL A 43 1.65 5.69 -8.88
CA VAL A 43 1.05 6.40 -7.74
C VAL A 43 1.12 7.92 -7.93
N ALA A 44 2.25 8.44 -8.40
CA ALA A 44 2.39 9.87 -8.64
C ALA A 44 1.47 10.36 -9.78
N GLU A 45 1.37 9.57 -10.85
CA GLU A 45 0.48 9.82 -11.99
C GLU A 45 -0.99 9.84 -11.57
N ALA A 46 -1.44 8.86 -10.78
CA ALA A 46 -2.79 8.81 -10.22
C ALA A 46 -3.10 10.01 -9.29
N LEU A 47 -2.07 10.61 -8.69
CA LEU A 47 -2.17 11.83 -7.90
C LEU A 47 -2.02 13.13 -8.71
N GLY A 48 -1.80 13.04 -10.02
CA GLY A 48 -1.64 14.19 -10.92
C GLY A 48 -0.34 14.97 -10.70
N VAL A 49 0.71 14.31 -10.19
CA VAL A 49 2.00 14.96 -9.87
C VAL A 49 3.17 14.13 -10.37
N SER A 50 4.35 14.76 -10.51
CA SER A 50 5.58 14.00 -10.74
C SER A 50 6.01 13.27 -9.46
N PHE A 51 6.73 12.16 -9.62
CA PHE A 51 7.27 11.40 -8.48
C PHE A 51 8.16 12.26 -7.57
N ARG A 52 8.95 13.19 -8.15
CA ARG A 52 9.75 14.16 -7.39
C ARG A 52 8.88 15.07 -6.51
N THR A 53 7.78 15.58 -7.05
CA THR A 53 6.85 16.44 -6.30
C THR A 53 6.16 15.66 -5.19
N LEU A 54 5.76 14.41 -5.46
CA LEU A 54 5.22 13.51 -4.45
C LEU A 54 6.23 13.29 -3.31
N GLN A 55 7.46 12.92 -3.63
CA GLN A 55 8.51 12.71 -2.62
C GLN A 55 8.80 13.94 -1.79
N ARG A 56 8.81 15.14 -2.40
CA ARG A 56 9.00 16.39 -1.66
C ARG A 56 7.85 16.63 -0.68
N ARG A 57 6.60 16.53 -1.15
CA ARG A 57 5.42 16.75 -0.31
C ARG A 57 5.31 15.75 0.85
N LEU A 58 5.62 14.48 0.59
CA LEU A 58 5.70 13.48 1.64
C LEU A 58 6.77 13.83 2.68
N ARG A 59 7.95 14.27 2.23
CA ARG A 59 9.04 14.67 3.13
C ARG A 59 8.67 15.89 3.97
N ASP A 60 7.99 16.87 3.40
CA ASP A 60 7.49 18.04 4.13
C ASP A 60 6.49 17.64 5.22
N GLU A 61 5.81 16.50 5.05
CA GLU A 61 4.92 15.87 6.04
C GLU A 61 5.64 14.85 6.96
N GLY A 62 6.97 14.72 6.85
CA GLY A 62 7.77 13.77 7.64
C GLY A 62 7.64 12.30 7.18
N GLU A 63 7.01 12.06 6.03
CA GLU A 63 6.73 10.74 5.48
C GLU A 63 7.62 10.42 4.26
N SER A 64 7.63 9.14 3.87
CA SER A 64 8.29 8.72 2.64
C SER A 64 7.45 7.73 1.86
N PHE A 65 7.58 7.75 0.52
CA PHE A 65 6.86 6.81 -0.33
C PHE A 65 7.13 5.34 0.06
N ARG A 66 8.37 5.05 0.48
CA ARG A 66 8.75 3.73 0.98
C ARG A 66 8.02 3.39 2.28
N SER A 67 7.96 4.29 3.25
CA SER A 67 7.21 4.12 4.51
C SER A 67 5.74 3.79 4.23
N LEU A 68 5.10 4.57 3.36
CA LEU A 68 3.69 4.37 3.01
C LEU A 68 3.45 3.06 2.26
N SER A 69 4.33 2.73 1.30
CA SER A 69 4.28 1.46 0.56
C SER A 69 4.45 0.27 1.48
N ASP A 70 5.40 0.35 2.41
CA ASP A 70 5.66 -0.70 3.39
C ASP A 70 4.48 -0.88 4.35
N ARG A 71 3.88 0.22 4.83
CA ARG A 71 2.68 0.19 5.68
C ARG A 71 1.50 -0.48 4.98
N ALA A 72 1.20 -0.05 3.76
CA ALA A 72 0.10 -0.63 2.97
C ALA A 72 0.33 -2.11 2.64
N ARG A 73 1.57 -2.49 2.29
CA ARG A 73 1.91 -3.91 2.07
C ARG A 73 1.76 -4.73 3.35
N CYS A 74 2.15 -4.19 4.50
CA CYS A 74 2.01 -4.89 5.78
C CYS A 74 0.53 -5.12 6.13
N GLU A 75 -0.30 -4.08 6.06
CA GLU A 75 -1.75 -4.18 6.29
C GLU A 75 -2.38 -5.23 5.38
N ARG A 76 -2.09 -5.18 4.07
CA ARG A 76 -2.63 -6.14 3.11
C ARG A 76 -2.14 -7.57 3.36
N ALA A 77 -0.87 -7.74 3.69
CA ALA A 77 -0.32 -9.03 4.03
C ALA A 77 -0.99 -9.62 5.27
N GLU A 78 -1.21 -8.82 6.32
CA GLU A 78 -1.91 -9.29 7.51
C GLU A 78 -3.36 -9.73 7.21
N GLU A 79 -4.09 -8.98 6.39
CA GLU A 79 -5.45 -9.36 5.94
C GLU A 79 -5.45 -10.71 5.23
N LEU A 80 -4.54 -10.91 4.26
CA LEU A 80 -4.45 -12.15 3.50
C LEU A 80 -4.04 -13.33 4.39
N LEU A 81 -3.09 -13.14 5.31
CA LEU A 81 -2.66 -14.19 6.24
C LEU A 81 -3.79 -14.56 7.22
N ARG A 82 -4.59 -13.58 7.68
CA ARG A 82 -5.80 -13.85 8.50
C ARG A 82 -6.86 -14.62 7.72
N ALA A 83 -6.99 -14.35 6.41
CA ALA A 83 -7.87 -15.10 5.53
C ALA A 83 -7.35 -16.51 5.18
N GLY A 84 -6.22 -16.95 5.76
CA GLY A 84 -5.65 -18.28 5.54
C GLY A 84 -4.86 -18.42 4.23
N VAL A 85 -4.54 -17.32 3.54
CA VAL A 85 -3.77 -17.36 2.30
C VAL A 85 -2.33 -17.81 2.60
N PRO A 86 -1.75 -18.75 1.82
CA PRO A 86 -0.37 -19.20 2.01
C PRO A 86 0.65 -18.07 1.91
N VAL A 87 1.68 -18.10 2.76
CA VAL A 87 2.74 -17.07 2.84
C VAL A 87 3.41 -16.79 1.48
N ASP A 88 3.59 -17.83 0.66
CA ASP A 88 4.08 -17.72 -0.72
C ASP A 88 3.22 -16.84 -1.61
N GLU A 89 1.92 -17.06 -1.55
CA GLU A 89 0.94 -16.36 -2.38
C GLU A 89 0.78 -14.93 -1.89
N VAL A 90 0.83 -14.72 -0.57
CA VAL A 90 0.87 -13.36 0.00
C VAL A 90 2.10 -12.59 -0.52
N ALA A 91 3.28 -13.20 -0.52
CA ALA A 91 4.51 -12.55 -1.01
C ALA A 91 4.40 -12.10 -2.48
N GLN A 92 3.71 -12.87 -3.31
CA GLN A 92 3.43 -12.52 -4.70
C GLN A 92 2.45 -11.35 -4.78
N ARG A 93 1.31 -11.42 -4.07
CA ARG A 93 0.24 -10.40 -4.10
C ARG A 93 0.66 -9.03 -3.54
N VAL A 94 1.65 -8.97 -2.66
CA VAL A 94 2.19 -7.69 -2.16
C VAL A 94 3.44 -7.22 -2.92
N SER A 95 3.70 -7.84 -4.09
CA SER A 95 4.74 -7.49 -5.05
C SER A 95 6.18 -7.56 -4.49
N TYR A 96 6.48 -8.54 -3.61
CA TYR A 96 7.86 -8.85 -3.22
C TYR A 96 8.53 -9.86 -4.17
N GLY A 97 7.75 -10.56 -4.99
CA GLY A 97 8.20 -11.57 -5.95
C GLY A 97 8.71 -12.88 -5.30
N GLU A 98 9.36 -12.79 -4.13
CA GLU A 98 9.94 -13.94 -3.44
C GLU A 98 9.67 -13.94 -1.93
N ARG A 99 9.44 -15.16 -1.40
CA ARG A 99 9.24 -15.43 0.04
C ARG A 99 10.31 -14.79 0.92
N GLY A 100 11.59 -14.90 0.54
CA GLY A 100 12.70 -14.45 1.38
C GLY A 100 12.72 -12.92 1.59
N ALA A 101 12.39 -12.15 0.55
CA ALA A 101 12.29 -10.69 0.63
C ALA A 101 11.09 -10.28 1.48
N PHE A 102 9.93 -10.89 1.25
CA PHE A 102 8.73 -10.67 2.05
C PHE A 102 8.94 -11.01 3.53
N HIS A 103 9.57 -12.14 3.84
CA HIS A 103 9.78 -12.58 5.21
C HIS A 103 10.65 -11.61 6.02
N ARG A 104 11.71 -11.07 5.42
CA ARG A 104 12.56 -10.04 6.06
C ARG A 104 11.79 -8.73 6.25
N ALA A 105 11.04 -8.30 5.25
CA ALA A 105 10.23 -7.09 5.32
C ALA A 105 9.13 -7.19 6.39
N PHE A 106 8.35 -8.26 6.36
CA PHE A 106 7.28 -8.54 7.31
C PHE A 106 7.81 -8.59 8.75
N ARG A 107 8.93 -9.28 8.99
CA ARG A 107 9.55 -9.30 10.32
C ARG A 107 10.04 -7.93 10.77
N ARG A 108 10.55 -7.10 9.85
CA ARG A 108 10.96 -5.72 10.16
C ARG A 108 9.77 -4.86 10.57
N TRP A 109 8.61 -5.04 9.94
CA TRP A 109 7.41 -4.24 10.23
C TRP A 109 6.65 -4.72 11.46
N ARG A 110 6.47 -6.04 11.58
CA ARG A 110 5.58 -6.66 12.57
C ARG A 110 6.29 -7.21 13.79
N GLY A 111 7.62 -7.38 13.74
CA GLY A 111 8.43 -7.99 14.78
C GLY A 111 8.39 -9.53 14.82
N GLU A 112 7.48 -10.16 14.08
CA GLU A 112 7.33 -11.62 14.00
C GLU A 112 7.36 -12.14 12.56
N ALA A 113 7.54 -13.45 12.40
CA ALA A 113 7.55 -14.09 11.09
C ALA A 113 6.12 -14.23 10.53
N PRO A 114 5.90 -14.05 9.21
CA PRO A 114 4.57 -14.15 8.60
C PRO A 114 3.91 -15.52 8.83
N GLY A 115 4.68 -16.61 8.86
CA GLY A 115 4.15 -17.95 9.17
C GLY A 115 3.78 -18.17 10.65
N ALA A 116 4.38 -17.42 11.58
CA ALA A 116 3.96 -17.43 12.98
C ALA A 116 2.66 -16.63 13.13
N PHE A 117 2.60 -15.45 12.51
CA PHE A 117 1.39 -14.63 12.44
C PHE A 117 0.21 -15.38 11.82
N ALA A 118 0.40 -16.03 10.67
CA ALA A 118 -0.67 -16.78 9.99
C ALA A 118 -1.21 -17.93 10.85
N ARG A 119 -0.33 -18.71 11.49
CA ARG A 119 -0.75 -19.79 12.39
C ARG A 119 -1.57 -19.26 13.56
N ARG A 120 -1.16 -18.15 14.16
CA ARG A 120 -1.93 -17.51 15.23
C ARG A 120 -3.28 -17.01 14.73
N ALA A 121 -3.29 -16.31 13.60
CA ALA A 121 -4.50 -15.75 13.02
C ALA A 121 -5.56 -16.79 12.65
N VAL A 122 -5.15 -17.96 12.15
CA VAL A 122 -6.06 -19.08 11.81
C VAL A 122 -6.63 -19.76 13.06
N LEU A 123 -5.89 -19.78 14.18
CA LEU A 123 -6.38 -20.35 15.45
C LEU A 123 -7.38 -19.43 16.18
N GLU A 124 -7.43 -18.15 15.81
CA GLU A 124 -8.36 -17.16 16.37
C GLU A 124 -9.73 -17.15 15.64
N HIS A 125 -9.91 -17.98 14.61
CA HIS A 125 -11.19 -18.24 13.91
C HIS A 125 -11.74 -19.61 14.28
#